data_AF-A0A5B0LYI9-F1
#
_entry.id   AF-A0A5B0LYI9-F1
#
_cell.length_a   1.000
_cell.length_b   1.000
_cell.length_c   1.000
_cell.angle_alpha   90.00
_cell.angle_beta   90.00
_cell.angle_gamma   90.00
#
_symmetry.space_group_name_H-M   'P 1'
#
loop_
_entity.id
_entity.type
_entity.pdbx_description
1 polymer ?
#
loop_
_entity_poly.entity_id
_entity_poly.type
_entity_poly.pdbx_seq_one_letter_code
_entity_poly.pdbx_strand_id
1 'polypeptide(L)' 'MIREAGAHHVITMDLRASQIQGFFDCPVDNLYAEPTLVQYIRENVDVKNAVIVSPDAGGAKR' A
#
# COMPACT_ATOMS: atom_id res chain seq x y z
N MET A 1 -13.28 -5.09 -17.97
CA MET A 1 -12.04 -5.67 -18.51
C MET A 1 -11.46 -6.82 -17.68
N ILE A 2 -10.98 -6.68 -16.44
CA ILE A 2 -10.39 -7.84 -15.73
C ILE A 2 -11.42 -8.89 -15.32
N ARG A 3 -12.61 -8.45 -14.88
CA ARG A 3 -13.69 -9.35 -14.48
C ARG A 3 -14.30 -10.07 -15.68
N GLU A 4 -14.48 -9.34 -16.79
CA GLU A 4 -14.93 -9.92 -18.07
C GLU A 4 -13.93 -10.95 -18.60
N ALA A 5 -12.64 -10.77 -18.33
CA ALA A 5 -11.60 -11.77 -18.62
C ALA A 5 -11.61 -12.99 -17.68
N GLY A 6 -12.54 -13.04 -16.71
CA GLY A 6 -12.71 -14.18 -15.79
C GLY A 6 -11.98 -14.05 -14.45
N ALA A 7 -11.53 -12.85 -14.06
CA ALA A 7 -11.00 -12.65 -12.71
C ALA A 7 -12.13 -12.66 -11.67
N HIS A 8 -12.05 -13.60 -10.73
CA HIS A 8 -13.04 -13.78 -9.65
C HIS A 8 -12.58 -13.18 -8.32
N HIS A 9 -11.29 -12.88 -8.19
CA HIS A 9 -10.68 -12.32 -6.98
C HIS A 9 -9.42 -11.53 -7.37
N VAL A 10 -9.12 -10.47 -6.61
CA VAL A 10 -7.90 -9.67 -6.80
C VAL A 10 -7.12 -9.65 -5.50
N ILE A 11 -5.84 -10.02 -5.58
CA ILE A 11 -4.88 -9.80 -4.50
C ILE A 11 -3.88 -8.76 -5.01
N THR A 12 -3.69 -7.70 -4.24
CA THR A 12 -2.81 -6.58 -4.58
C THR A 12 -2.12 -6.03 -3.33
N MET A 13 -1.23 -5.06 -3.49
CA MET A 13 -0.49 -4.44 -2.40
C MET A 13 -0.42 -2.92 -2.59
N ASP A 14 -0.71 -2.17 -1.53
CA ASP A 14 -0.62 -0.70 -1.45
C ASP A 14 -1.25 0.05 -2.63
N LEU A 15 -2.56 -0.17 -2.85
CA LEU A 15 -3.33 0.65 -3.79
C LEU A 15 -3.11 2.14 -3.52
N ARG A 16 -2.85 2.90 -4.59
CA ARG A 16 -2.56 4.35 -4.53
C ARG A 16 -3.59 5.13 -3.69
N ALA A 17 -4.86 4.74 -3.79
CA ALA A 17 -5.97 5.22 -3.01
C ALA A 17 -6.89 4.05 -2.65
N SER A 18 -7.36 3.96 -1.41
CA SER A 18 -8.19 2.84 -0.93
C SER A 18 -9.53 2.74 -1.68
N GLN A 19 -10.07 3.86 -2.17
CA GLN A 19 -11.30 3.92 -2.94
C GLN A 19 -11.23 3.13 -4.25
N ILE A 20 -10.02 2.88 -4.79
CA ILE A 20 -9.83 2.07 -6.01
C ILE A 20 -10.38 0.64 -5.82
N GLN A 21 -10.43 0.13 -4.58
CA GLN A 21 -11.06 -1.16 -4.28
C GLN A 21 -12.52 -1.19 -4.74
N GLY A 22 -13.24 -0.06 -4.65
CA GLY A 22 -14.63 0.06 -5.08
C GLY A 22 -14.83 0.04 -6.61
N PHE A 23 -13.76 0.04 -7.41
CA PHE A 23 -13.84 -0.13 -8.87
C PHE A 23 -13.85 -1.59 -9.30
N PHE A 24 -13.59 -2.52 -8.39
CA PHE A 24 -13.67 -3.94 -8.66
C PHE A 24 -15.03 -4.47 -8.26
N ASP A 25 -15.66 -5.21 -9.16
CA ASP A 25 -16.95 -5.85 -8.88
C ASP A 25 -16.76 -7.24 -8.19
N CYS A 26 -15.52 -7.65 -7.93
CA CYS A 26 -15.15 -8.88 -7.23
C CYS A 26 -14.39 -8.55 -5.94
N PRO A 27 -14.25 -9.50 -4.99
CA PRO A 27 -13.52 -9.22 -3.75
C PRO A 27 -12.06 -8.82 -4.04
N VAL A 28 -11.52 -7.98 -3.16
CA VAL A 28 -10.15 -7.47 -3.29
C VAL A 28 -9.45 -7.56 -1.94
N ASP A 29 -8.34 -8.29 -1.90
CA ASP A 29 -7.38 -8.23 -0.80
C ASP A 29 -6.32 -7.18 -1.15
N ASN A 30 -6.37 -6.03 -0.49
CA ASN A 30 -5.32 -5.01 -0.57
C ASN A 30 -4.38 -5.15 0.62
N LEU A 31 -3.25 -5.82 0.40
CA LEU A 31 -2.20 -6.01 1.41
C LEU A 31 -1.41 -4.71 1.63
N TYR A 32 -0.76 -4.61 2.78
CA TYR A 32 0.02 -3.43 3.18
C TYR A 32 1.49 -3.80 3.37
N ALA A 33 2.41 -3.07 2.72
CA ALA A 33 3.85 -3.27 2.90
C ALA A 33 4.41 -2.60 4.18
N GLU A 34 3.61 -1.75 4.84
CA GLU A 34 4.03 -0.98 6.02
C GLU A 34 4.77 -1.81 7.08
N PRO A 35 4.28 -2.99 7.53
CA PRO A 35 4.99 -3.75 8.57
C PRO A 35 6.41 -4.16 8.15
N THR A 36 6.57 -4.58 6.89
CA THR A 36 7.86 -4.98 6.32
C THR A 36 8.79 -3.77 6.17
N LEU A 37 8.27 -2.63 5.71
CA LEU A 37 9.05 -1.40 5.58
C LEU A 37 9.50 -0.87 6.94
N VAL A 38 8.63 -0.89 7.95
CA VAL A 38 8.96 -0.50 9.33
C VAL A 38 10.02 -1.41 9.91
N GLN A 39 9.94 -2.73 9.66
CA GLN A 39 10.98 -3.67 10.06
C GLN A 39 12.32 -3.33 9.41
N TYR A 40 12.34 -3.13 8.09
CA TYR A 40 13.55 -2.77 7.37
C TYR A 40 14.18 -1.49 7.93
N ILE A 41 13.39 -0.43 8.16
CA ILE A 41 13.89 0.84 8.72
C ILE A 41 14.50 0.61 10.11
N ARG A 42 13.85 -0.17 10.98
CA ARG A 42 14.37 -0.46 12.33
C ARG A 42 15.69 -1.24 12.31
N GLU A 43 15.85 -2.13 11.35
CA GLU A 43 17.04 -2.98 11.26
C GLU A 43 18.22 -2.31 10.54
N ASN A 44 17.94 -1.36 9.63
CA ASN A 44 18.94 -0.86 8.68
C ASN A 44 19.19 0.66 8.76
N VAL A 45 18.43 1.41 9.55
CA VAL A 45 18.56 2.87 9.68
C VAL A 45 18.80 3.25 11.14
N ASP A 46 19.71 4.20 11.38
CA ASP A 46 19.83 4.82 12.71
C ASP A 46 18.62 5.72 12.97
N VAL A 47 17.55 5.11 13.49
CA VAL A 47 16.28 5.79 13.78
C VAL A 47 16.41 6.93 14.80
N LYS A 48 17.48 6.98 15.59
CA LYS A 48 17.72 8.08 16.55
C LYS A 48 18.19 9.35 15.87
N ASN A 49 18.77 9.24 14.68
CA ASN A 49 19.30 10.35 13.89
C ASN A 49 18.62 10.46 12.51
N ALA A 50 17.40 9.93 12.38
CA ALA A 50 16.62 9.96 11.15
C ALA A 50 15.30 10.72 11.36
N VAL A 51 14.74 11.24 10.27
CA VAL A 51 13.42 11.87 10.24
C VAL A 51 12.63 11.33 9.05
N ILE A 52 11.36 10.99 9.28
CA ILE A 52 10.44 10.60 8.21
C ILE A 52 9.96 11.86 7.51
N VAL A 53 10.08 11.89 6.18
CA VAL A 53 9.70 13.05 5.37
C VAL A 53 8.68 12.64 4.33
N SER A 54 7.71 13.52 4.07
CA SER A 54 6.84 13.43 2.91
C SER A 54 7.12 14.62 1.99
N PRO A 55 7.39 14.40 0.69
CA PRO A 55 7.63 15.50 -0.25
C PRO A 55 6.36 16.28 -0.60
N ASP A 56 5.18 15.71 -0.33
CA ASP A 56 3.88 16.30 -0.61
C ASP A 56 2.83 15.94 0.45
N ALA A 57 1.67 16.60 0.39
CA ALA A 57 0.59 16.38 1.35
C ALA A 57 -0.11 15.01 1.20
N GLY A 58 -0.03 14.38 0.04
CA GLY A 58 -0.62 13.06 -0.22
C GLY A 58 0.16 11.94 0.47
N GLY A 59 1.49 12.06 0.54
CA GLY A 59 2.34 11.15 1.30
C GLY A 59 2.28 11.34 2.82
N ALA A 60 1.82 12.50 3.30
CA ALA A 60 1.83 12.81 4.74
C ALA A 60 0.85 11.95 5.58
N LYS A 61 -0.13 11.31 4.94
CA LYS A 61 -1.07 10.38 5.60
C LYS A 61 -0.59 8.93 5.63
N ARG A 62 0.48 8.61 4.88
CA ARG A 62 1.02 7.26 4.78
C ARG A 62 2.05 7.00 5.87
#